data_AF-A0A246IWZ1-F1
#
_entry.id   AF-A0A246IWZ1-F1
#
_cell.length_a   1.000
_cell.length_b   1.000
_cell.length_c   1.000
_cell.angle_alpha   90.00
_cell.angle_beta   90.00
_cell.angle_gamma   90.00
#
_symmetry.space_group_name_H-M   'P 1'
#
loop_
_entity.id
_entity.type
_entity.pdbx_description
1 polymer ?
#
loop_
_entity_poly.entity_id
_entity_poly.type
_entity_poly.pdbx_seq_one_letter_code
_entity_poly.pdbx_strand_id
1 'polypeptide(L)'
;MITKNRFASVVALSVAALLVGCAAPARVEQMQVSNSLAVRTAAAQSELKDGIGIKDVTGGKETNPMWVSNVSSADFERALEASLKDAGLLSGNRQGSKYVLVAHLAKLEQPFMGASMTVTATVRYSLIDRATNKTVFERDVATPYTAAFSDAFVGTERLKLANEGAVRTNITQLINDLVALKVSVADVQMAK
;
A
#
# COMPACT_ATOMS: atom_id res chain seq x y z
N MET A 1 -24.76 0.27 60.57
CA MET A 1 -25.63 0.69 59.44
C MET A 1 -24.71 1.11 58.29
N ILE A 2 -24.13 0.15 57.55
CA ILE A 2 -23.14 0.43 56.49
C ILE A 2 -23.42 -0.53 55.32
N THR A 3 -24.29 -0.14 54.38
CA THR A 3 -24.45 -0.83 53.09
C THR A 3 -25.17 0.06 52.08
N LYS A 4 -24.54 1.17 51.67
CA LYS A 4 -24.92 1.91 50.46
C LYS A 4 -23.65 2.43 49.78
N ASN A 5 -22.99 1.60 48.98
CA ASN A 5 -22.12 2.06 47.87
C ASN A 5 -21.43 0.96 47.06
N ARG A 6 -21.56 -0.33 47.41
CA ARG A 6 -20.81 -1.38 46.67
C ARG A 6 -21.34 -1.66 45.25
N PHE A 7 -22.59 -1.29 44.93
CA PHE A 7 -23.16 -1.50 43.60
C PHE A 7 -22.70 -0.46 42.57
N ALA A 8 -22.51 0.80 42.97
CA ALA A 8 -22.05 1.85 42.06
C ALA A 8 -20.59 1.63 41.59
N SER A 9 -19.74 1.11 42.48
CA SER A 9 -18.33 0.84 42.15
C SER A 9 -18.12 -0.35 41.20
N VAL A 10 -19.03 -1.33 41.18
CA VAL A 10 -18.92 -2.52 40.30
C VAL A 10 -19.33 -2.19 38.87
N VAL A 11 -20.33 -1.31 38.67
CA VAL A 11 -20.77 -0.84 37.34
C VAL A 11 -19.72 0.06 36.68
N ALA A 12 -19.04 0.92 37.46
CA ALA A 12 -17.99 1.80 36.94
C ALA A 12 -16.75 1.01 36.44
N LEU A 13 -16.42 -0.11 37.08
CA LEU A 13 -15.25 -0.93 36.70
C LEU A 13 -15.50 -1.79 35.44
N SER A 14 -16.75 -2.13 35.16
CA SER A 14 -17.13 -2.94 34.00
C SER A 14 -17.28 -2.12 32.71
N VAL A 15 -17.54 -0.82 32.81
CA VAL A 15 -17.55 0.11 31.65
C VAL A 15 -16.13 0.46 31.18
N ALA A 16 -15.15 0.51 32.08
CA ALA A 16 -13.76 0.82 31.73
C ALA A 16 -13.04 -0.29 30.93
N ALA A 17 -13.48 -1.55 31.05
CA ALA A 17 -12.89 -2.69 30.34
C ALA A 17 -13.30 -2.80 28.86
N LEU A 18 -14.28 -2.02 28.40
CA LEU A 18 -14.80 -2.05 27.03
C LEU A 18 -14.22 -0.94 26.12
N LEU A 19 -13.32 -0.11 26.63
CA LEU A 19 -12.75 1.05 25.91
C LEU A 19 -11.37 0.79 25.29
N VAL A 20 -10.97 -0.46 25.05
CA VAL A 20 -9.78 -0.77 24.26
C VAL A 20 -10.12 -0.69 22.76
N GLY A 21 -10.42 0.52 22.30
CA GLY A 21 -10.59 0.84 20.87
C GLY A 21 -9.23 0.94 20.19
N CYS A 22 -8.58 -0.19 19.97
CA CYS A 22 -7.29 -0.27 19.31
C CYS A 22 -7.48 0.09 17.83
N ALA A 23 -7.03 1.25 17.36
CA ALA A 23 -6.94 1.48 15.92
C ALA A 23 -5.99 0.42 15.34
N ALA A 24 -6.57 -0.56 14.66
CA ALA A 24 -5.83 -1.67 14.08
C ALA A 24 -5.00 -1.17 12.88
N PRO A 25 -3.78 -1.70 12.67
CA PRO A 25 -2.98 -1.39 11.50
C PRO A 25 -3.67 -1.87 10.22
N ALA A 26 -3.31 -1.27 9.09
CA ALA A 26 -3.75 -1.73 7.76
C ALA A 26 -3.36 -3.20 7.54
N ARG A 27 -4.25 -3.96 6.89
CA ARG A 27 -4.04 -5.37 6.59
C ARG A 27 -3.34 -5.53 5.25
N VAL A 28 -2.19 -6.19 5.25
CA VAL A 28 -1.37 -6.37 4.05
C VAL A 28 -2.13 -7.11 2.97
N GLU A 29 -2.92 -8.11 3.32
CA GLU A 29 -3.68 -8.94 2.38
C GLU A 29 -4.74 -8.11 1.64
N GLN A 30 -5.25 -7.05 2.27
CA GLN A 30 -6.21 -6.13 1.64
C GLN A 30 -5.52 -5.07 0.78
N MET A 31 -4.20 -4.87 0.92
CA MET A 31 -3.43 -3.98 0.05
C MET A 31 -2.93 -4.67 -1.23
N GLN A 32 -2.92 -6.00 -1.25
CA GLN A 32 -2.45 -6.79 -2.39
C GLN A 32 -3.38 -6.66 -3.60
N VAL A 33 -2.79 -6.75 -4.78
CA VAL A 33 -3.49 -6.76 -6.06
C VAL A 33 -3.62 -8.20 -6.53
N SER A 34 -4.86 -8.63 -6.77
CA SER A 34 -5.15 -9.84 -7.55
C SER A 34 -5.26 -9.44 -9.02
N ASN A 35 -4.21 -9.68 -9.80
CA ASN A 35 -4.11 -9.22 -11.17
C ASN A 35 -5.04 -10.01 -12.09
N SER A 36 -5.51 -9.36 -13.16
CA SER A 36 -6.32 -10.03 -14.17
C SER A 36 -5.47 -10.94 -15.06
N LEU A 37 -6.10 -11.86 -15.78
CA LEU A 37 -5.40 -12.69 -16.77
C LEU A 37 -4.73 -11.83 -17.84
N ALA A 38 -5.37 -10.74 -18.26
CA ALA A 38 -4.80 -9.83 -19.26
C ALA A 38 -3.48 -9.21 -18.78
N VAL A 39 -3.41 -8.75 -17.52
CA VAL A 39 -2.20 -8.17 -16.94
C VAL A 39 -1.09 -9.22 -16.85
N ARG A 40 -1.39 -10.44 -16.38
CA ARG A 40 -0.41 -11.52 -16.31
C ARG A 40 0.13 -11.91 -17.69
N THR A 41 -0.73 -11.95 -18.71
CA THR A 41 -0.30 -12.22 -20.09
C THR A 41 0.62 -11.12 -20.62
N ALA A 42 0.27 -9.85 -20.38
CA ALA A 42 1.12 -8.71 -20.76
C ALA A 42 2.47 -8.75 -20.04
N ALA A 43 2.49 -9.03 -18.73
CA ALA A 43 3.72 -9.21 -17.97
C ALA A 43 4.59 -10.33 -18.53
N ALA A 44 3.99 -11.48 -18.88
CA ALA A 44 4.70 -12.62 -19.46
C ALA A 44 5.32 -12.32 -20.84
N GLN A 45 4.82 -11.32 -21.56
CA GLN A 45 5.35 -10.85 -22.84
C GLN A 45 6.32 -9.67 -22.69
N SER A 46 6.44 -9.11 -21.48
CA SER A 46 7.31 -7.97 -21.19
C SER A 46 8.75 -8.39 -20.89
N GLU A 47 9.69 -7.47 -21.12
CA GLU A 47 11.10 -7.59 -20.73
C GLU A 47 11.31 -7.61 -19.19
N LEU A 48 10.25 -7.35 -18.43
CA LEU A 48 10.28 -7.27 -16.97
C LEU A 48 9.84 -8.57 -16.29
N LYS A 49 9.39 -9.57 -17.06
CA LYS A 49 8.95 -10.88 -16.55
C LYS A 49 10.00 -11.48 -15.62
N ASP A 50 9.58 -11.85 -14.40
CA ASP A 50 10.44 -12.44 -13.35
C ASP A 50 11.76 -11.65 -13.10
N GLY A 51 11.79 -10.36 -13.44
CA GLY A 51 13.00 -9.58 -13.59
C GLY A 51 13.20 -8.52 -12.51
N ILE A 52 12.16 -8.21 -11.73
CA ILE A 52 12.16 -7.09 -10.76
C ILE A 52 12.47 -7.61 -9.36
N GLY A 53 13.50 -7.07 -8.72
CA GLY A 53 13.69 -7.17 -7.27
C GLY A 53 13.32 -5.85 -6.61
N ILE A 54 12.66 -5.88 -5.45
CA ILE A 54 12.51 -4.66 -4.66
C ILE A 54 13.90 -4.29 -4.10
N LYS A 55 14.25 -3.00 -4.05
CA LYS A 55 15.47 -2.54 -3.38
C LYS A 55 15.12 -1.97 -2.03
N ASP A 56 14.19 -1.02 -2.01
CA ASP A 56 13.80 -0.29 -0.82
C ASP A 56 12.37 0.21 -0.94
N VAL A 57 11.67 0.25 0.20
CA VAL A 57 10.34 0.83 0.36
C VAL A 57 10.38 1.76 1.58
N THR A 58 10.10 3.05 1.37
CA THR A 58 10.26 4.08 2.41
C THR A 58 9.06 5.01 2.47
N GLY A 59 9.04 5.90 3.48
CA GLY A 59 8.01 6.94 3.64
C GLY A 59 6.74 6.50 4.36
N GLY A 60 6.56 5.19 4.58
CA GLY A 60 5.50 4.64 5.42
C GLY A 60 5.63 5.09 6.88
N LYS A 61 4.50 5.07 7.58
CA LYS A 61 4.39 5.46 9.00
C LYS A 61 3.70 4.37 9.78
N GLU A 62 4.16 4.16 11.00
CA GLU A 62 3.49 3.26 11.92
C GLU A 62 2.09 3.75 12.27
N THR A 63 1.17 2.82 12.48
CA THR A 63 -0.17 3.13 12.97
C THR A 63 -0.08 3.57 14.43
N ASN A 64 -0.73 4.68 14.78
CA ASN A 64 -0.90 5.07 16.17
C ASN A 64 -2.27 4.58 16.65
N PRO A 65 -2.33 3.62 17.60
CA PRO A 65 -3.57 2.99 18.06
C PRO A 65 -4.62 3.97 18.58
N MET A 66 -4.21 5.17 18.98
CA MET A 66 -5.07 6.15 19.63
C MET A 66 -5.66 7.20 18.66
N TRP A 67 -5.22 7.31 17.39
CA TRP A 67 -5.56 8.47 16.54
C TRP A 67 -5.64 8.17 15.03
N VAL A 68 -4.62 7.53 14.41
CA VAL A 68 -4.49 7.47 12.94
C VAL A 68 -4.00 6.08 12.49
N SER A 69 -4.84 5.41 11.69
CA SER A 69 -4.42 4.23 10.91
C SER A 69 -3.48 4.69 9.80
N ASN A 70 -2.31 4.06 9.69
CA ASN A 70 -1.32 4.33 8.65
C ASN A 70 -0.91 3.03 7.96
N VAL A 71 -0.08 3.18 6.94
CA VAL A 71 0.60 2.07 6.27
C VAL A 71 2.09 2.18 6.56
N SER A 72 2.66 1.16 7.19
CA SER A 72 4.10 1.08 7.43
C SER A 72 4.84 0.77 6.12
N SER A 73 6.12 1.11 6.05
CA SER A 73 6.95 0.77 4.89
C SER A 73 7.04 -0.75 4.69
N ALA A 74 7.12 -1.52 5.78
CA ALA A 74 7.19 -2.98 5.74
C ALA A 74 5.88 -3.61 5.24
N ASP A 75 4.73 -3.08 5.66
CA ASP A 75 3.42 -3.56 5.18
C ASP A 75 3.23 -3.24 3.70
N PHE A 76 3.65 -2.05 3.28
CA PHE A 76 3.62 -1.66 1.88
C PHE A 76 4.55 -2.53 1.03
N GLU A 77 5.77 -2.79 1.49
CA GLU A 77 6.73 -3.68 0.78
C GLU A 77 6.15 -5.07 0.58
N ARG A 78 5.59 -5.68 1.63
CA ARG A 78 4.95 -7.00 1.54
C ARG A 78 3.80 -7.02 0.54
N ALA A 79 2.96 -5.99 0.54
CA ALA A 79 1.85 -5.88 -0.41
C ALA A 79 2.35 -5.71 -1.86
N LEU A 80 3.38 -4.88 -2.07
CA LEU A 80 4.00 -4.65 -3.36
C LEU A 80 4.66 -5.92 -3.92
N GLU A 81 5.45 -6.62 -3.11
CA GLU A 81 6.09 -7.89 -3.50
C GLU A 81 5.05 -8.94 -3.89
N ALA A 82 4.02 -9.14 -3.06
CA ALA A 82 2.97 -10.11 -3.34
C ALA A 82 2.21 -9.78 -4.63
N SER A 83 1.95 -8.49 -4.88
CA SER A 83 1.25 -8.03 -6.09
C SER A 83 2.10 -8.19 -7.35
N LEU A 84 3.40 -7.87 -7.29
CA LEU A 84 4.34 -8.10 -8.40
C LEU A 84 4.56 -9.58 -8.68
N LYS A 85 4.54 -10.41 -7.63
CA LYS A 85 4.62 -11.87 -7.76
C LYS A 85 3.39 -12.42 -8.46
N ASP A 86 2.19 -11.99 -8.05
CA ASP A 86 0.94 -12.39 -8.70
C ASP A 86 0.89 -11.95 -10.18
N ALA A 87 1.46 -10.78 -10.50
CA ALA A 87 1.59 -10.31 -11.88
C ALA A 87 2.62 -11.10 -12.71
N GLY A 88 3.53 -11.87 -12.10
CA GLY A 88 4.64 -12.54 -12.80
C GLY A 88 5.84 -11.62 -13.12
N LEU A 89 5.99 -10.53 -12.36
CA LEU A 89 7.07 -9.54 -12.54
C LEU A 89 8.17 -9.70 -11.48
N LEU A 90 7.84 -10.19 -10.28
CA LEU A 90 8.81 -10.32 -9.19
C LEU A 90 9.82 -11.43 -9.49
N SER A 91 11.10 -11.13 -9.33
CA SER A 91 12.18 -12.10 -9.46
C SER A 91 12.22 -13.06 -8.28
N GLY A 92 12.44 -14.35 -8.56
CA GLY A 92 12.71 -15.37 -7.54
C GLY A 92 14.03 -15.17 -6.78
N ASN A 93 14.97 -14.38 -7.33
CA ASN A 93 16.21 -13.99 -6.67
C ASN A 93 16.35 -12.47 -6.65
N ARG A 94 15.99 -11.85 -5.53
CA ARG A 94 16.06 -10.40 -5.33
C ARG A 94 17.45 -9.81 -5.62
N GLN A 95 18.53 -10.49 -5.25
CA GLN A 95 19.91 -10.01 -5.46
C GLN A 95 20.38 -10.15 -6.91
N GLY A 96 19.90 -11.19 -7.61
CA GLY A 96 20.20 -11.46 -9.01
C GLY A 96 19.22 -10.82 -10.01
N SER A 97 18.26 -10.03 -9.54
CA SER A 97 17.26 -9.36 -10.37
C SER A 97 17.90 -8.43 -11.41
N LYS A 98 17.39 -8.48 -12.65
CA LYS A 98 17.83 -7.62 -13.75
C LYS A 98 17.52 -6.15 -13.47
N TYR A 99 16.37 -5.89 -12.86
CA TYR A 99 15.93 -4.57 -12.46
C TYR A 99 15.70 -4.49 -10.97
N VAL A 100 15.94 -3.31 -10.41
CA VAL A 100 15.61 -3.01 -9.01
C VAL A 100 14.56 -1.91 -8.94
N LEU A 101 13.49 -2.17 -8.19
CA LEU A 101 12.42 -1.20 -7.94
C LEU A 101 12.61 -0.54 -6.58
N VAL A 102 12.59 0.79 -6.55
CA VAL A 102 12.50 1.60 -5.34
C VAL A 102 11.11 2.22 -5.27
N ALA A 103 10.49 2.16 -4.09
CA ALA A 103 9.21 2.82 -3.83
C ALA A 103 9.35 3.79 -2.64
N HIS A 104 8.87 5.01 -2.79
CA HIS A 104 8.81 5.99 -1.71
C HIS A 104 7.38 6.51 -1.55
N LEU A 105 6.71 6.11 -0.47
CA LEU A 105 5.39 6.63 -0.10
C LEU A 105 5.55 8.07 0.38
N ALA A 106 5.49 9.01 -0.58
CA ALA A 106 5.67 10.43 -0.32
C ALA A 106 4.52 11.02 0.50
N LYS A 107 3.29 10.55 0.25
CA LYS A 107 2.11 11.08 0.92
C LYS A 107 1.00 10.03 1.05
N LEU A 108 0.34 10.05 2.20
CA LEU A 108 -0.94 9.38 2.43
C LEU A 108 -1.92 10.44 2.95
N GLU A 109 -2.71 11.01 2.05
CA GLU A 109 -3.67 12.07 2.37
C GLU A 109 -4.94 11.45 2.92
N GLN A 110 -5.27 11.77 4.17
CA GLN A 110 -6.42 11.21 4.86
C GLN A 110 -7.42 12.31 5.22
N PRO A 111 -8.73 12.01 5.19
CA PRO A 111 -9.74 12.94 5.66
C PRO A 111 -9.79 12.89 7.20
N PHE A 112 -10.06 14.03 7.83
CA PHE A 112 -10.23 14.08 9.29
C PHE A 112 -11.52 13.39 9.75
N MET A 113 -12.60 13.51 8.98
CA MET A 113 -13.91 12.90 9.26
C MET A 113 -14.76 12.85 7.98
N GLY A 114 -15.74 11.95 7.94
CA GLY A 114 -16.67 11.84 6.82
C GLY A 114 -17.55 10.60 6.89
N ALA A 115 -18.73 10.68 6.27
CA ALA A 115 -19.60 9.52 6.06
C ALA A 115 -18.89 8.48 5.18
N SER A 116 -18.33 8.93 4.06
CA SER A 116 -17.32 8.20 3.28
C SER A 116 -15.93 8.75 3.59
N MET A 117 -14.90 7.93 3.41
CA MET A 117 -13.50 8.33 3.62
C MET A 117 -12.70 8.10 2.36
N THR A 118 -12.15 9.16 1.79
CA THR A 118 -11.28 9.12 0.62
C THR A 118 -9.84 9.33 1.05
N VAL A 119 -8.98 8.36 0.75
CA VAL A 119 -7.54 8.46 0.97
C VAL A 119 -6.82 8.51 -0.37
N THR A 120 -5.86 9.42 -0.50
CA THR A 120 -4.98 9.48 -1.68
C THR A 120 -3.57 9.04 -1.29
N ALA A 121 -3.10 7.96 -1.90
CA ALA A 121 -1.71 7.53 -1.78
C ALA A 121 -0.91 8.12 -2.95
N THR A 122 0.20 8.81 -2.62
CA THR A 122 1.19 9.30 -3.59
C THR A 122 2.50 8.58 -3.35
N VAL A 123 2.93 7.80 -4.35
CA VAL A 123 4.16 7.00 -4.29
C VAL A 123 5.05 7.36 -5.47
N ARG A 124 6.32 7.64 -5.19
CA ARG A 124 7.36 7.73 -6.22
C ARG A 124 7.95 6.35 -6.45
N TYR A 125 7.94 5.90 -7.69
CA TYR A 125 8.55 4.66 -8.12
C TYR A 125 9.71 4.92 -9.07
N SER A 126 10.80 4.17 -8.88
CA SER A 126 11.95 4.18 -9.78
C SER A 126 12.38 2.75 -10.07
N LEU A 127 12.36 2.34 -11.34
CA LEU A 127 12.91 1.07 -11.82
C LEU A 127 14.28 1.33 -12.43
N ILE A 128 15.29 0.64 -11.93
CA ILE A 128 16.69 0.84 -12.32
C ILE A 128 17.21 -0.47 -12.92
N ASP A 129 17.80 -0.40 -14.10
CA ASP A 129 18.55 -1.51 -14.68
C ASP A 129 19.84 -1.74 -13.88
N ARG A 130 20.00 -2.93 -13.30
CA ARG A 130 21.11 -3.24 -12.39
C ARG A 130 22.46 -3.27 -13.12
N ALA A 131 22.49 -3.66 -14.39
CA ALA A 131 23.74 -3.80 -15.14
C ALA A 131 24.31 -2.43 -15.55
N THR A 132 23.43 -1.49 -15.92
CA THR A 132 23.83 -0.17 -16.41
C THR A 132 23.67 0.94 -15.36
N ASN A 133 22.99 0.66 -14.25
CA ASN A 133 22.59 1.62 -13.21
C ASN A 133 21.76 2.79 -13.77
N LYS A 134 21.08 2.60 -14.90
CA LYS A 134 20.19 3.61 -15.51
C LYS A 134 18.77 3.42 -15.01
N THR A 135 18.11 4.52 -14.66
CA THR A 135 16.67 4.54 -14.42
C THR A 135 15.93 4.34 -15.73
N VAL A 136 15.17 3.25 -15.84
CA VAL A 136 14.39 2.88 -17.03
C VAL A 136 12.91 3.21 -16.90
N PHE A 137 12.47 3.52 -15.67
CA PHE A 137 11.14 4.04 -15.38
C PHE A 137 11.20 4.88 -14.11
N GLU A 138 10.57 6.05 -14.12
CA GLU A 138 10.39 6.89 -12.93
C GLU A 138 9.05 7.62 -13.03
N ARG A 139 8.22 7.51 -12.00
CA ARG A 139 6.91 8.18 -11.95
C ARG A 139 6.42 8.40 -10.52
N ASP A 140 5.72 9.52 -10.36
CA ASP A 140 4.84 9.74 -9.21
C ASP A 140 3.45 9.24 -9.54
N VAL A 141 2.96 8.30 -8.74
CA VAL A 141 1.63 7.71 -8.87
C VAL A 141 0.78 8.20 -7.71
N ALA A 142 -0.21 9.03 -8.00
CA ALA A 142 -1.19 9.52 -7.03
C ALA A 142 -2.57 8.93 -7.33
N THR A 143 -3.09 8.11 -6.42
CA THR A 143 -4.35 7.38 -6.63
C THR A 143 -5.27 7.51 -5.41
N PRO A 144 -6.51 7.98 -5.61
CA PRO A 144 -7.51 7.99 -4.54
C PRO A 144 -8.19 6.64 -4.39
N TYR A 145 -8.68 6.36 -3.20
CA TYR A 145 -9.65 5.32 -2.94
C TYR A 145 -10.63 5.77 -1.87
N THR A 146 -11.91 5.48 -2.07
CA THR A 146 -12.99 5.87 -1.16
C THR A 146 -13.63 4.64 -0.54
N ALA A 147 -13.57 4.53 0.79
CA ALA A 147 -14.40 3.61 1.55
C ALA A 147 -15.74 4.29 1.88
N ALA A 148 -16.84 3.67 1.47
CA ALA A 148 -18.19 4.16 1.71
C ALA A 148 -18.62 3.91 3.17
N PHE A 149 -19.65 4.62 3.61
CA PHE A 149 -20.23 4.39 4.94
C PHE A 149 -20.73 2.96 5.13
N SER A 150 -21.26 2.35 4.07
CA SER A 150 -21.73 0.96 4.06
C SER A 150 -20.63 -0.07 4.30
N ASP A 151 -19.36 0.28 4.05
CA ASP A 151 -18.24 -0.65 4.15
C ASP A 151 -17.81 -0.86 5.61
N ALA A 152 -18.01 0.16 6.45
CA ALA A 152 -17.81 0.07 7.90
C ALA A 152 -18.55 1.18 8.62
N PHE A 153 -19.30 0.83 9.68
CA PHE A 153 -19.98 1.82 10.53
C PHE A 153 -18.96 2.67 11.33
N VAL A 154 -17.94 2.02 11.90
CA VAL A 154 -16.88 2.66 12.69
C VAL A 154 -15.92 3.43 11.80
N GLY A 155 -15.73 4.72 12.08
CA GLY A 155 -14.91 5.62 11.26
C GLY A 155 -13.44 5.20 11.14
N THR A 156 -12.84 4.70 12.22
CA THR A 156 -11.44 4.23 12.19
C THR A 156 -11.25 2.99 11.32
N GLU A 157 -12.21 2.06 11.33
CA GLU A 157 -12.20 0.90 10.43
C GLU A 157 -12.37 1.34 8.98
N ARG A 158 -13.25 2.31 8.73
CA ARG A 158 -13.45 2.88 7.39
C ARG A 158 -12.21 3.61 6.87
N LEU A 159 -11.51 4.33 7.73
CA LEU A 159 -10.24 4.98 7.37
C LEU A 159 -9.19 3.93 7.01
N LYS A 160 -9.10 2.85 7.79
CA LYS A 160 -8.21 1.73 7.50
C LYS A 160 -8.52 1.09 6.15
N LEU A 161 -9.80 0.82 5.86
CA LEU A 161 -10.24 0.33 4.53
C LEU A 161 -9.85 1.29 3.42
N ALA A 162 -9.97 2.60 3.66
CA ALA A 162 -9.60 3.62 2.69
C ALA A 162 -8.08 3.62 2.43
N ASN A 163 -7.26 3.51 3.47
CA ASN A 163 -5.80 3.36 3.36
C ASN A 163 -5.41 2.10 2.57
N GLU A 164 -6.00 0.96 2.92
CA GLU A 164 -5.73 -0.33 2.28
C GLU A 164 -6.05 -0.25 0.78
N GLY A 165 -7.21 0.31 0.44
CA GLY A 165 -7.62 0.49 -0.95
C GLY A 165 -6.80 1.52 -1.71
N ALA A 166 -6.34 2.60 -1.06
CA ALA A 166 -5.50 3.59 -1.72
C ALA A 166 -4.15 3.01 -2.15
N VAL A 167 -3.52 2.21 -1.28
CA VAL A 167 -2.29 1.48 -1.61
C VAL A 167 -2.53 0.44 -2.70
N ARG A 168 -3.61 -0.34 -2.60
CA ARG A 168 -3.96 -1.34 -3.62
C ARG A 168 -4.18 -0.72 -5.01
N THR A 169 -4.89 0.40 -5.08
CA THR A 169 -5.09 1.12 -6.34
C THR A 169 -3.76 1.67 -6.87
N ASN A 170 -2.89 2.15 -5.98
CA ASN A 170 -1.57 2.65 -6.36
C ASN A 170 -0.68 1.57 -6.98
N ILE A 171 -0.62 0.39 -6.34
CA ILE A 171 0.12 -0.77 -6.85
C ILE A 171 -0.48 -1.25 -8.17
N THR A 172 -1.82 -1.27 -8.29
CA THR A 172 -2.49 -1.61 -9.55
C THR A 172 -2.01 -0.70 -10.68
N GLN A 173 -1.96 0.61 -10.45
CA GLN A 173 -1.50 1.57 -11.47
C GLN A 173 -0.03 1.36 -11.82
N LEU A 174 0.84 1.12 -10.83
CA LEU A 174 2.24 0.78 -11.09
C LEU A 174 2.36 -0.45 -12.00
N ILE A 175 1.67 -1.55 -11.68
CA ILE A 175 1.76 -2.79 -12.47
C ILE A 175 1.32 -2.54 -13.91
N ASN A 176 0.22 -1.81 -14.11
CA ASN A 176 -0.25 -1.43 -15.44
C ASN A 176 0.78 -0.61 -16.21
N ASP A 177 1.43 0.36 -15.54
CA ASP A 177 2.50 1.17 -16.13
C ASP A 177 3.72 0.30 -16.51
N LEU A 178 4.10 -0.66 -15.65
CA LEU A 178 5.24 -1.56 -15.87
C LEU A 178 5.01 -2.52 -17.03
N VAL A 179 3.84 -3.17 -17.13
CA VAL A 179 3.56 -4.11 -18.23
C VAL A 179 3.39 -3.41 -19.58
N ALA A 180 3.08 -2.11 -19.57
CA ALA A 180 3.04 -1.28 -20.77
C ALA A 180 4.42 -0.71 -21.16
N LEU A 181 5.43 -0.83 -20.30
CA LEU A 181 6.77 -0.29 -20.53
C LEU A 181 7.46 -1.04 -21.67
N LYS A 182 7.76 -0.33 -22.75
CA LYS A 182 8.67 -0.80 -23.80
C LYS A 182 10.09 -0.41 -23.39
N VAL A 183 10.84 -1.35 -22.83
CA VAL A 183 12.26 -1.13 -22.54
C VAL A 183 13.02 -1.21 -23.88
N SER A 184 13.19 -0.09 -24.59
CA SER A 184 14.05 -0.04 -25.76
C SER A 184 15.51 0.05 -25.31
N VAL A 185 16.33 -0.93 -25.69
CA VAL A 185 17.78 -0.83 -25.61
C VAL A 185 18.26 0.08 -26.77
N ALA A 186 17.90 1.36 -26.73
CA ALA A 186 18.39 2.38 -27.66
C ALA A 186 18.07 3.79 -27.12
N ASP A 187 19.13 4.52 -26.81
CA ASP A 187 19.28 5.98 -26.82
C ASP A 187 18.30 6.89 -26.08
N VAL A 188 18.80 7.41 -24.95
CA VAL A 188 18.36 8.67 -24.36
C VAL A 188 18.74 9.80 -25.32
N GLN A 189 17.77 10.29 -26.09
CA GLN A 189 17.79 11.66 -26.57
C GLN A 189 16.55 12.39 -26.05
N MET A 190 16.81 13.42 -25.25
CA MET A 190 15.80 14.38 -24.83
C MET A 190 15.35 15.17 -26.08
N ALA A 191 14.07 15.04 -26.42
CA ALA A 191 13.44 16.02 -27.29
C ALA A 191 13.33 17.34 -26.50
N LYS A 192 13.88 18.38 -27.11
CA LYS A 192 13.94 19.77 -26.63
C LYS A 192 12.56 20.41 -26.58
#